data_AF-A0AAE1EDX0-F1
#
_entry.id   AF-A0AAE1EDX0-F1
#
_cell.length_a   1.000
_cell.length_b   1.000
_cell.length_c   1.000
_cell.angle_alpha   90.00
_cell.angle_beta   90.00
_cell.angle_gamma   90.00
#
_symmetry.space_group_name_H-M   'P 1'
#
loop_
_entity.id
_entity.type
_entity.pdbx_description
1 polymer ?
#
loop_
_entity_poly.entity_id
_entity_poly.type
_entity_poly.pdbx_seq_one_letter_code
_entity_poly.pdbx_strand_id
1 'polypeptide(L)'
;MGFSFRVELDQSPILCDCPNLPFLEWVVTSGALNFETRDYRCYFPDTSSMDIHDGYTEVLNKLSRQCSSHEYLFFATGAATAGFAIFIICSLAYRFRWKLRYMYHAAYIYVTSRRSASSINRFDFDVFICFVEEDRHFVMDMLYPALESSGLSVFVHHRHFTAGELIDSNIVQPCAKENTLNALYNKLIRDIRG
;
A
#
# COMPACT_ATOMS: atom_id res chain seq x y z
N MET A 1 36.19 -6.56 55.61
CA MET A 1 36.57 -5.31 56.30
C MET A 1 36.80 -4.27 55.22
N GLY A 2 35.86 -3.35 55.00
CA GLY A 2 36.05 -2.26 54.04
C GLY A 2 36.78 -1.12 54.72
N PHE A 3 37.86 -0.62 54.13
CA PHE A 3 38.50 0.60 54.58
C PHE A 3 37.63 1.77 54.12
N SER A 4 37.10 2.56 55.07
CA SER A 4 36.51 3.86 54.75
C SER A 4 37.67 4.83 54.53
N PHE A 5 37.85 5.27 53.30
CA PHE A 5 38.80 6.33 52.96
C PHE A 5 38.00 7.57 52.54
N ARG A 6 38.46 8.74 52.96
CA ARG A 6 37.90 10.03 52.57
C ARG A 6 38.87 10.73 51.65
N VAL A 7 38.36 11.32 50.59
CA VAL A 7 39.14 12.07 49.60
C VAL A 7 38.83 13.54 49.77
N GLU A 8 39.88 14.35 49.86
CA GLU A 8 39.75 15.79 49.96
C GLU A 8 39.97 16.40 48.57
N LEU A 9 38.90 16.97 48.01
CA LEU A 9 38.86 17.63 46.70
C LEU A 9 38.39 19.09 46.86
N ASP A 10 38.61 19.68 48.03
CA ASP A 10 38.27 21.09 48.22
C ASP A 10 39.05 21.93 47.20
N GLN A 11 38.39 22.93 46.61
CA GLN A 11 38.93 23.77 45.53
C GLN A 11 39.18 23.10 44.17
N SER A 12 38.85 21.81 44.00
CA SER A 12 38.87 21.16 42.68
C SER A 12 37.57 21.43 41.91
N PRO A 13 37.61 21.89 40.65
CA PRO A 13 36.42 22.08 39.84
C PRO A 13 35.85 20.72 39.42
N ILE A 14 34.74 20.30 40.04
CA ILE A 14 34.04 19.07 39.68
C ILE A 14 33.07 19.38 38.53
N LEU A 15 33.29 18.72 37.39
CA LEU A 15 32.45 18.83 36.21
C LEU A 15 31.16 18.01 36.40
N CYS A 16 30.02 18.62 36.13
CA CYS A 16 28.71 17.97 36.18
C CYS A 16 28.16 17.87 34.77
N ASP A 17 28.67 16.90 34.04
CA ASP A 17 28.28 16.60 32.67
C ASP A 17 28.05 15.08 32.48
N CYS A 18 27.52 14.71 31.32
CA CYS A 18 27.27 13.30 31.01
C CYS A 18 28.54 12.44 30.99
N PRO A 19 29.69 12.90 30.44
CA PRO A 19 30.95 12.17 30.54
C PRO A 19 31.41 11.88 31.98
N ASN A 20 31.21 12.81 32.92
CA ASN A 20 31.62 12.64 34.31
C ASN A 20 30.57 11.97 35.21
N LEU A 21 29.45 11.49 34.66
CA LEU A 21 28.40 10.79 35.40
C LEU A 21 28.91 9.62 36.27
N PRO A 22 29.84 8.75 35.80
CA PRO A 22 30.34 7.63 36.60
C PRO A 22 31.12 8.07 37.85
N PHE A 23 31.82 9.20 37.76
CA PHE A 23 32.53 9.78 38.90
C PHE A 23 31.54 10.28 39.95
N LEU A 24 30.48 10.98 39.53
CA LEU A 24 29.44 11.45 40.44
C LEU A 24 28.71 10.26 41.11
N GLU A 25 28.47 9.18 40.37
CA GLU A 25 27.89 7.95 40.93
C GLU A 25 28.80 7.32 41.98
N TRP A 26 30.10 7.26 41.71
CA TRP A 26 31.08 6.79 42.68
C TRP A 26 31.11 7.69 43.93
N VAL A 27 31.07 9.02 43.79
CA VAL A 27 31.04 9.95 44.93
C VAL A 27 29.82 9.68 45.82
N VAL A 28 28.64 9.56 45.23
CA VAL A 28 27.38 9.29 45.96
C VAL A 28 27.41 7.92 46.64
N THR A 29 27.86 6.89 45.94
CA THR A 29 27.81 5.49 46.44
C THR A 29 28.89 5.17 47.46
N SER A 30 30.08 5.75 47.31
CA SER A 30 31.21 5.53 48.22
C SER A 30 31.15 6.41 49.47
N GLY A 31 30.45 7.55 49.41
CA GLY A 31 30.49 8.56 50.46
C GLY A 31 31.90 9.10 50.71
N ALA A 32 32.75 9.11 49.67
CA ALA A 32 34.16 9.45 49.80
C ALA A 32 34.42 10.93 50.14
N LEU A 33 33.46 11.83 49.88
CA LEU A 33 33.58 13.26 50.14
C LEU A 33 32.88 13.66 51.44
N ASN A 34 33.43 14.68 52.12
CA ASN A 34 32.90 15.16 53.39
C ASN A 34 32.17 16.50 53.24
N PHE A 35 30.85 16.44 53.13
CA PHE A 35 29.99 17.62 52.94
C PHE A 35 29.63 18.35 54.26
N GLU A 36 29.99 17.81 55.43
CA GLU A 36 29.71 18.48 56.72
C GLU A 36 30.68 19.62 57.02
N THR A 37 31.90 19.54 56.48
CA THR A 37 32.99 20.47 56.81
C THR A 37 33.53 21.23 55.60
N ARG A 38 33.10 20.88 54.39
CA ARG A 38 33.63 21.41 53.14
C ARG A 38 32.51 21.66 52.14
N ASP A 39 32.64 22.77 51.42
CA ASP A 39 31.76 23.12 50.30
C ASP A 39 32.35 22.63 48.99
N TYR A 40 31.56 21.87 48.23
CA TYR A 40 31.91 21.43 46.88
C TYR A 40 31.03 22.13 45.85
N ARG A 41 31.63 22.42 44.70
CA ARG A 41 30.94 23.09 43.58
C ARG A 41 30.84 22.17 42.38
N CYS A 42 29.73 22.33 41.68
CA CYS A 42 29.39 21.60 40.48
C CYS A 42 29.44 22.58 39.31
N TYR A 43 30.26 22.29 38.30
CA TYR A 43 30.45 23.11 37.10
C TYR A 43 29.77 22.46 35.91
N PHE A 44 28.80 23.15 35.32
CA PHE A 44 28.07 22.65 34.16
C PHE A 44 28.73 23.10 32.84
N PRO A 45 28.50 22.37 31.73
CA PRO A 45 29.00 22.75 30.41
C PRO A 45 28.59 24.16 29.97
N ASP A 46 27.45 24.64 30.45
CA ASP A 46 26.90 25.97 30.16
C ASP A 46 27.57 27.09 30.99
N THR A 47 28.76 26.83 31.55
CA THR A 47 29.55 27.74 32.41
C THR A 47 28.86 28.16 33.72
N SER A 48 27.68 27.62 34.02
CA SER A 48 27.01 27.81 35.30
C SER A 48 27.66 26.95 36.37
N SER A 49 27.66 27.45 37.61
CA SER A 49 28.15 26.72 38.78
C SER A 49 27.13 26.74 39.90
N MET A 50 27.01 25.62 40.61
CA MET A 50 26.10 25.47 41.74
C MET A 50 26.85 24.88 42.94
N ASP A 51 26.61 25.43 44.13
CA ASP A 51 27.10 24.87 45.39
C ASP A 51 26.28 23.62 45.75
N ILE A 52 26.97 22.56 46.19
CA ILE A 52 26.39 21.25 46.45
C ILE A 52 26.41 20.96 47.94
N HIS A 53 25.23 20.70 48.50
CA HIS A 53 25.03 20.38 49.92
C HIS A 53 24.45 18.99 50.16
N ASP A 54 23.96 18.32 49.12
CA ASP A 54 23.21 17.06 49.16
C ASP A 54 24.04 15.86 48.68
N GLY A 55 25.37 16.00 48.67
CA GLY A 55 26.27 14.93 48.25
C GLY A 55 26.21 14.58 46.76
N TYR A 56 25.79 15.51 45.89
CA TYR A 56 25.57 15.32 44.45
C TYR A 56 24.37 14.43 44.07
N THR A 57 23.50 14.05 45.02
CA THR A 57 22.41 13.11 44.75
C THR A 57 21.34 13.66 43.80
N GLU A 58 20.94 14.92 43.94
CA GLU A 58 19.97 15.58 43.06
C GLU A 58 20.55 15.79 41.65
N VAL A 59 21.79 16.28 41.59
CA VAL A 59 22.50 16.50 40.33
C VAL A 59 22.67 15.17 39.57
N LEU A 60 23.07 14.10 40.25
CA LEU A 60 23.19 12.77 39.68
C LEU A 60 21.86 12.27 39.09
N ASN A 61 20.75 12.40 39.83
CA ASN A 61 19.45 11.97 39.34
C ASN A 61 18.99 12.75 38.10
N LYS A 62 19.23 14.07 38.09
CA LYS A 62 18.92 14.94 36.95
C LYS A 62 19.76 14.59 35.73
N LEU A 63 21.08 14.48 35.90
CA LEU A 63 22.00 14.11 34.83
C LEU A 63 21.73 12.68 34.33
N SER A 64 21.49 11.71 35.21
CA SER A 64 21.18 10.33 34.83
C SER A 64 20.00 10.28 33.87
N ARG A 65 18.94 11.05 34.11
CA ARG A 65 17.78 11.16 33.20
C ARG A 65 18.10 11.89 31.91
N GLN A 66 18.86 12.98 31.97
CA GLN A 66 19.19 13.81 30.80
C GLN A 66 20.18 13.09 29.86
N CYS A 67 21.13 12.37 30.45
CA CYS A 67 22.17 11.61 29.75
C CYS A 67 21.69 10.21 29.36
N SER A 68 20.59 9.70 29.95
CA SER A 68 19.92 8.50 29.46
C SER A 68 19.50 8.75 28.02
N SER A 69 20.16 8.05 27.11
CA SER A 69 20.13 8.36 25.69
C SER A 69 18.69 8.30 25.15
N HIS A 70 18.23 9.44 24.64
CA HIS A 70 16.94 9.55 23.95
C HIS A 70 16.92 8.79 22.61
N GLU A 71 18.04 8.18 22.23
CA GLU A 71 18.18 7.32 21.06
C GLU A 71 17.15 6.17 21.10
N TYR A 72 17.03 5.48 22.24
CA TYR A 72 16.05 4.41 22.37
C TYR A 72 14.62 4.91 22.17
N LEU A 73 14.28 6.09 22.71
CA LEU A 73 12.97 6.69 22.56
C LEU A 73 12.69 7.08 21.11
N PHE A 74 13.69 7.60 20.39
CA PHE A 74 13.57 7.95 18.98
C PHE A 74 13.30 6.71 18.11
N PHE A 75 14.08 5.63 18.31
CA PHE A 75 13.85 4.38 17.58
C PHE A 75 12.53 3.72 17.95
N ALA A 76 12.16 3.71 19.23
CA ALA A 76 10.89 3.13 19.69
C ALA A 76 9.67 3.87 19.12
N THR A 77 9.70 5.21 19.13
CA THR A 77 8.62 6.04 18.56
C THR A 77 8.57 5.92 17.03
N GLY A 78 9.73 5.88 16.36
CA GLY A 78 9.81 5.64 14.92
C GLY A 78 9.25 4.27 14.52
N ALA A 79 9.60 3.21 15.23
CA ALA A 79 9.09 1.87 14.97
C ALA A 79 7.57 1.77 15.20
N ALA A 80 7.06 2.37 16.28
CA ALA A 80 5.63 2.39 16.56
C ALA A 80 4.85 3.11 15.45
N THR A 81 5.26 4.31 15.06
CA THR A 81 4.60 5.09 13.99
C THR A 81 4.62 4.37 12.64
N ALA A 82 5.75 3.77 12.27
CA ALA A 82 5.86 2.95 11.06
C ALA A 82 4.92 1.72 11.12
N GLY A 83 4.87 1.02 12.25
CA GLY A 83 3.96 -0.12 12.45
C GLY A 83 2.49 0.27 12.28
N PHE A 84 2.07 1.39 12.87
CA PHE A 84 0.71 1.90 12.70
C PHE A 84 0.39 2.27 11.24
N ALA A 85 1.32 2.91 10.53
CA ALA A 85 1.13 3.25 9.12
C ALA A 85 0.96 1.99 8.25
N ILE A 86 1.80 0.97 8.46
CA ILE A 86 1.71 -0.32 7.75
C ILE A 86 0.36 -0.98 8.03
N PHE A 87 -0.08 -1.02 9.29
CA PHE A 87 -1.35 -1.61 9.65
C PHE A 87 -2.54 -0.94 8.94
N ILE A 88 -2.54 0.39 8.85
CA ILE A 88 -3.57 1.15 8.13
C ILE A 88 -3.53 0.80 6.64
N ILE A 89 -2.36 0.79 6.01
CA ILE A 89 -2.20 0.45 4.59
C ILE A 89 -2.71 -0.97 4.31
N CYS A 90 -2.32 -1.95 5.12
CA CYS A 90 -2.79 -3.33 5.01
C CYS A 90 -4.31 -3.43 5.17
N SER A 91 -4.87 -2.72 6.15
CA SER A 91 -6.32 -2.70 6.40
C SER A 91 -7.10 -2.12 5.21
N LEU A 92 -6.62 -1.01 4.64
CA LEU A 92 -7.20 -0.40 3.46
C LEU A 92 -7.08 -1.33 2.24
N ALA A 93 -5.91 -1.92 2.02
CA ALA A 93 -5.69 -2.89 0.94
C ALA A 93 -6.63 -4.09 1.07
N TYR A 94 -6.83 -4.62 2.28
CA TYR A 94 -7.76 -5.72 2.52
C TYR A 94 -9.21 -5.32 2.28
N ARG A 95 -9.63 -4.14 2.77
CA ARG A 95 -10.98 -3.60 2.57
C ARG A 95 -11.32 -3.41 1.09
N PHE A 96 -10.34 -2.97 0.31
CA PHE A 96 -10.52 -2.63 -1.11
C PHE A 96 -9.98 -3.70 -2.07
N ARG A 97 -9.56 -4.89 -1.62
CA ARG A 97 -8.94 -5.93 -2.46
C ARG A 97 -9.74 -6.26 -3.72
N TRP A 98 -11.07 -6.34 -3.62
CA TRP A 98 -11.95 -6.62 -4.75
C TRP A 98 -12.04 -5.43 -5.72
N LYS A 99 -12.11 -4.20 -5.18
CA LYS A 99 -12.17 -2.97 -5.97
C LYS A 99 -10.86 -2.72 -6.69
N LEU A 100 -9.72 -2.96 -6.04
CA LEU A 100 -8.38 -2.89 -6.61
C LEU A 100 -8.20 -3.92 -7.75
N ARG A 101 -8.61 -5.17 -7.52
CA ARG A 101 -8.55 -6.21 -8.57
C ARG A 101 -9.42 -5.86 -9.76
N TYR A 102 -10.64 -5.39 -9.51
CA TYR A 102 -11.54 -4.93 -10.56
C TYR A 102 -10.95 -3.75 -11.33
N MET A 103 -10.45 -2.72 -10.65
CA MET A 103 -9.83 -1.55 -11.29
C MET A 103 -8.57 -1.93 -12.07
N TYR A 104 -7.75 -2.85 -11.56
CA TYR A 104 -6.58 -3.37 -12.28
C TYR A 104 -6.98 -4.05 -13.59
N HIS A 105 -7.96 -4.95 -13.55
CA HIS A 105 -8.44 -5.61 -14.77
C HIS A 105 -9.15 -4.64 -15.72
N ALA A 106 -9.94 -3.70 -15.20
CA ALA A 106 -10.59 -2.68 -16.02
C ALA A 106 -9.57 -1.76 -16.70
N ALA A 107 -8.52 -1.32 -15.97
CA ALA A 107 -7.43 -0.53 -16.52
C ALA A 107 -6.60 -1.34 -17.53
N TYR A 108 -6.32 -2.62 -17.24
CA TYR A 108 -5.63 -3.52 -18.16
C TYR A 108 -6.40 -3.70 -19.46
N ILE A 109 -7.71 -3.93 -19.39
CA ILE A 109 -8.59 -4.01 -20.56
C ILE A 109 -8.60 -2.69 -21.31
N TYR A 110 -8.68 -1.55 -20.62
CA TYR A 110 -8.68 -0.23 -21.25
C TYR A 110 -7.37 0.10 -21.98
N VAL A 111 -6.23 -0.25 -21.40
CA VAL A 111 -4.91 -0.03 -22.02
C VAL A 111 -4.70 -1.00 -23.17
N THR A 112 -5.06 -2.27 -23.00
CA THR A 112 -4.96 -3.28 -24.05
C THR A 112 -5.93 -3.00 -25.19
N SER A 113 -7.15 -2.55 -24.91
CA SER A 113 -8.11 -2.15 -25.94
C SER A 113 -7.66 -0.91 -26.69
N ARG A 114 -6.99 0.06 -26.06
CA ARG A 114 -6.36 1.18 -26.77
C ARG A 114 -5.18 0.75 -27.65
N ARG A 115 -4.38 -0.24 -27.22
CA ARG A 115 -3.29 -0.81 -28.03
C ARG A 115 -3.80 -1.71 -29.15
N SER A 116 -4.92 -2.41 -28.92
CA SER A 116 -5.60 -3.20 -29.94
C SER A 116 -6.47 -2.33 -30.84
N ALA A 117 -6.85 -1.11 -30.42
CA ALA A 117 -7.53 -0.13 -31.26
C ALA A 117 -6.59 0.44 -32.34
N SER A 118 -5.27 0.46 -32.09
CA SER A 118 -4.28 0.69 -33.16
C SER A 118 -4.07 -0.52 -34.07
N SER A 119 -4.62 -1.68 -33.72
CA SER A 119 -4.62 -2.90 -34.52
C SER A 119 -6.05 -3.43 -34.70
N ILE A 120 -7.02 -2.54 -34.95
CA ILE A 120 -8.38 -2.97 -35.31
C ILE A 120 -8.22 -3.77 -36.59
N ASN A 121 -8.24 -5.10 -36.44
CA ASN A 121 -8.75 -5.98 -37.47
C ASN A 121 -10.05 -5.34 -37.90
N ARG A 122 -10.05 -4.83 -39.14
CA ARG A 122 -11.25 -4.37 -39.81
C ARG A 122 -12.19 -5.57 -39.78
N PHE A 123 -13.15 -5.56 -38.86
CA PHE A 123 -14.23 -6.52 -38.91
C PHE A 123 -15.00 -6.14 -40.17
N ASP A 124 -14.91 -6.97 -41.20
CA ASP A 124 -15.58 -6.71 -42.48
C ASP A 124 -17.12 -6.71 -42.35
N PHE A 125 -17.64 -7.14 -41.19
CA PHE A 125 -19.06 -7.31 -40.91
C PHE A 125 -19.48 -6.61 -39.61
N ASP A 126 -20.55 -5.82 -39.70
CA ASP A 126 -21.20 -5.11 -38.60
C ASP A 126 -22.11 -6.03 -37.77
N VAL A 127 -22.71 -7.06 -38.40
CA VAL A 127 -23.70 -7.95 -37.77
C VAL A 127 -23.41 -9.42 -38.12
N PHE A 128 -23.45 -10.30 -37.11
CA PHE A 128 -23.32 -11.75 -37.30
C PHE A 128 -24.64 -12.45 -36.97
N ILE A 129 -25.17 -13.24 -37.91
CA ILE A 129 -26.44 -13.96 -37.78
C ILE A 129 -26.20 -15.47 -37.69
N CYS A 130 -26.64 -16.06 -36.57
CA CYS A 130 -26.80 -17.50 -36.40
C CYS A 130 -28.28 -17.86 -36.29
N PHE A 131 -28.70 -18.86 -37.06
CA PHE A 131 -30.09 -19.32 -37.12
C PHE A 131 -30.11 -20.84 -37.28
N VAL A 132 -31.23 -21.46 -36.89
CA VAL A 132 -31.51 -22.89 -37.10
C VAL A 132 -32.11 -23.10 -38.49
N GLU A 133 -31.92 -24.26 -39.10
CA GLU A 133 -32.34 -24.52 -40.50
C GLU A 133 -33.84 -24.24 -40.73
N GLU A 134 -34.67 -24.44 -39.71
CA GLU A 134 -36.12 -24.16 -39.73
C GLU A 134 -36.43 -22.67 -40.00
N ASP A 135 -35.60 -21.75 -39.49
CA ASP A 135 -35.76 -20.30 -39.64
C ASP A 135 -35.04 -19.73 -40.87
N ARG A 136 -34.43 -20.59 -41.68
CA ARG A 136 -33.61 -20.19 -42.84
C ARG A 136 -34.35 -19.27 -43.80
N HIS A 137 -35.60 -19.61 -44.12
CA HIS A 137 -36.41 -18.82 -45.05
C HIS A 137 -36.63 -17.40 -44.53
N PHE A 138 -37.01 -17.25 -43.26
CA PHE A 138 -37.22 -15.93 -42.66
C PHE A 138 -35.92 -15.11 -42.64
N VAL A 139 -34.80 -15.74 -42.29
CA VAL A 139 -33.51 -15.05 -42.18
C VAL A 139 -32.99 -14.61 -43.55
N MET A 140 -33.06 -15.48 -44.57
CA MET A 140 -32.52 -15.18 -45.89
C MET A 140 -33.43 -14.27 -46.71
N ASP A 141 -34.75 -14.43 -46.60
CA ASP A 141 -35.70 -13.74 -47.48
C ASP A 141 -36.20 -12.41 -46.88
N MET A 142 -36.11 -12.22 -45.57
CA MET A 142 -36.63 -11.02 -44.89
C MET A 142 -35.56 -10.29 -44.06
N LEU A 143 -34.91 -10.97 -43.13
CA LEU A 143 -34.01 -10.32 -42.16
C LEU A 143 -32.71 -9.82 -42.80
N TYR A 144 -32.06 -10.67 -43.60
CA TYR A 144 -30.79 -10.33 -44.25
C TYR A 144 -30.93 -9.17 -45.25
N PRO A 145 -31.91 -9.16 -46.18
CA PRO A 145 -32.09 -8.04 -47.10
C PRO A 145 -32.48 -6.74 -46.39
N ALA A 146 -33.23 -6.80 -45.30
CA ALA A 146 -33.60 -5.63 -44.50
C ALA A 146 -32.37 -4.98 -43.82
N LEU A 147 -31.42 -5.81 -43.36
CA LEU A 147 -30.19 -5.33 -42.74
C LEU A 147 -29.20 -4.78 -43.78
N GLU A 148 -29.05 -5.42 -44.94
CA GLU A 148 -28.22 -4.88 -46.03
C GLU A 148 -28.79 -3.57 -46.61
N SER A 149 -30.11 -3.47 -46.78
CA SER A 149 -30.75 -2.23 -47.25
C SER A 149 -30.65 -1.08 -46.25
N SER A 150 -30.41 -1.38 -44.98
CA SER A 150 -30.09 -0.40 -43.93
C SER A 150 -28.61 0.01 -43.92
N GLY A 151 -27.80 -0.53 -44.82
CA GLY A 151 -26.38 -0.19 -44.98
C GLY A 151 -25.42 -0.94 -44.06
N LEU A 152 -25.85 -2.02 -43.41
CA LEU A 152 -25.03 -2.84 -42.52
C LEU A 152 -24.38 -4.00 -43.31
N SER A 153 -23.10 -4.30 -43.08
CA SER A 153 -22.47 -5.50 -43.62
C SER A 153 -22.78 -6.71 -42.72
N VAL A 154 -23.47 -7.72 -43.28
CA VAL A 154 -23.99 -8.85 -42.50
C VAL A 154 -23.26 -10.14 -42.83
N PHE A 155 -22.68 -10.79 -41.83
CA PHE A 155 -22.15 -12.16 -41.95
C PHE A 155 -23.22 -13.17 -41.59
N VAL A 156 -23.54 -14.06 -42.53
CA VAL A 156 -24.48 -15.17 -42.33
C VAL A 156 -23.73 -16.50 -42.33
N HIS A 157 -23.82 -17.24 -41.23
CA HIS A 157 -23.06 -18.46 -40.97
C HIS A 157 -23.19 -19.51 -42.09
N HIS A 158 -24.38 -19.74 -42.65
CA HIS A 158 -24.59 -20.76 -43.68
C HIS A 158 -24.12 -20.35 -45.10
N ARG A 159 -23.92 -19.05 -45.37
CA ARG A 159 -23.54 -18.54 -46.70
C ARG A 159 -22.03 -18.33 -46.86
N HIS A 160 -21.35 -17.96 -45.78
CA HIS A 160 -19.94 -17.55 -45.81
C HIS A 160 -19.00 -18.55 -45.15
N PHE A 161 -19.49 -19.74 -44.78
CA PHE A 161 -18.67 -20.80 -44.22
C PHE A 161 -18.12 -21.70 -45.33
N THR A 162 -16.86 -21.53 -45.69
CA THR A 162 -16.12 -22.44 -46.57
C THR A 162 -15.53 -23.57 -45.71
N ALA A 163 -15.92 -24.81 -45.96
CA ALA A 163 -15.35 -25.96 -45.25
C ALA A 163 -13.85 -26.09 -45.55
N GLY A 164 -12.99 -25.79 -44.57
CA GLY A 164 -11.54 -26.00 -44.70
C GLY A 164 -10.63 -24.95 -44.05
N GLU A 165 -11.13 -23.80 -43.60
CA GLU A 165 -10.30 -22.83 -42.88
C GLU A 165 -10.39 -23.01 -41.36
N LEU A 166 -9.22 -23.10 -40.72
CA LEU A 166 -9.07 -23.21 -39.28
C LEU A 166 -9.72 -21.99 -38.62
N ILE A 167 -10.78 -22.26 -37.86
CA ILE A 167 -11.52 -21.31 -37.07
C ILE A 167 -10.58 -20.79 -35.98
N ASP A 168 -10.01 -19.60 -36.17
CA ASP A 168 -9.36 -18.89 -35.09
C ASP A 168 -10.39 -18.73 -33.96
N SER A 169 -10.03 -19.34 -32.83
CA SER A 169 -10.86 -19.98 -31.82
C SER A 169 -11.82 -19.09 -31.00
N ASN A 170 -12.28 -17.96 -31.53
CA ASN A 170 -13.07 -16.98 -30.76
C ASN A 170 -14.38 -16.51 -31.40
N ILE A 171 -14.78 -17.01 -32.57
CA ILE A 171 -15.99 -16.53 -33.27
C ILE A 171 -17.20 -17.48 -33.11
N VAL A 172 -16.99 -18.77 -32.78
CA VAL A 172 -18.08 -19.77 -32.77
C VAL A 172 -18.69 -20.04 -31.38
N GLN A 173 -18.23 -19.35 -30.33
CA GLN A 173 -18.81 -19.54 -28.98
C GLN A 173 -20.25 -19.04 -28.75
N PRO A 174 -20.84 -18.09 -29.50
CA PRO A 174 -22.21 -17.66 -29.23
C PRO A 174 -23.28 -18.67 -29.67
N CYS A 175 -23.04 -19.43 -30.75
CA CYS A 175 -24.08 -20.25 -31.38
C CYS A 175 -24.21 -21.66 -30.75
N ALA A 176 -23.23 -22.08 -29.95
CA ALA A 176 -23.24 -23.37 -29.26
C ALA A 176 -24.00 -23.36 -27.92
N LYS A 177 -24.54 -22.22 -27.48
CA LYS A 177 -25.36 -22.13 -26.27
C LYS A 177 -26.79 -21.78 -26.64
N GLU A 178 -27.62 -22.81 -26.73
CA GLU A 178 -29.07 -22.82 -26.98
C GLU A 178 -29.83 -21.71 -26.21
N ASN A 179 -29.36 -21.33 -25.02
CA ASN A 179 -29.96 -20.29 -24.18
C ASN A 179 -29.59 -18.84 -24.57
N THR A 180 -28.53 -18.62 -25.36
CA THR A 180 -28.04 -17.28 -25.75
C THR A 180 -28.69 -16.80 -27.05
N LEU A 181 -29.01 -17.72 -27.95
CA LEU A 181 -29.71 -17.45 -29.23
C LEU A 181 -31.13 -16.90 -28.99
N ASN A 182 -31.86 -17.49 -28.04
CA ASN A 182 -33.19 -17.00 -27.65
C ASN A 182 -33.19 -15.58 -27.08
N ALA A 183 -32.08 -15.14 -26.45
CA ALA A 183 -31.96 -13.80 -25.90
C ALA A 183 -31.68 -12.73 -26.97
N LEU A 184 -30.90 -13.05 -28.00
CA LEU A 184 -30.60 -12.14 -29.11
C LEU A 184 -31.79 -12.04 -30.08
N TYR A 185 -32.46 -13.15 -30.38
CA TYR A 185 -33.65 -13.19 -31.23
C TYR A 185 -34.80 -12.33 -30.67
N ASN A 186 -35.11 -12.50 -29.37
CA ASN A 186 -36.15 -11.71 -28.71
C ASN A 186 -35.81 -10.22 -28.58
N LYS A 187 -34.51 -9.86 -28.54
CA LYS A 187 -34.09 -8.46 -28.46
C LYS A 187 -34.16 -7.76 -29.82
N LEU A 188 -33.81 -8.45 -30.91
CA LEU A 188 -33.92 -7.93 -32.27
C LEU A 188 -35.38 -7.74 -32.72
N ILE A 189 -36.29 -8.67 -32.39
CA ILE A 189 -37.72 -8.52 -32.69
C ILE A 189 -38.32 -7.31 -31.94
N ARG A 190 -37.81 -6.98 -30.76
CA ARG A 190 -38.31 -5.85 -29.95
C ARG A 190 -37.89 -4.49 -30.49
N ASP A 191 -36.74 -4.41 -31.15
CA ASP A 191 -36.25 -3.17 -31.79
C ASP A 191 -36.86 -2.95 -33.18
N ILE A 192 -37.25 -4.01 -33.90
CA ILE A 192 -37.87 -3.90 -35.24
C ILE A 192 -39.38 -3.61 -35.15
N ARG A 193 -40.02 -3.93 -34.02
CA ARG A 193 -41.48 -3.76 -33.82
C ARG A 193 -41.86 -2.53 -33.00
N GLY A 194 -40.91 -1.62 -32.73
CA GLY A 194 -41.15 -0.28 -32.18
C GLY A 194 -41.12 0.78 -33.27
#